data_AF-A0A853GKX5-F1
#
_entry.id   AF-A0A853GKX5-F1
#
_cell.length_a   1.000
_cell.length_b   1.000
_cell.length_c   1.000
_cell.angle_alpha   90.00
_cell.angle_beta   90.00
_cell.angle_gamma   90.00
#
_symmetry.space_group_name_H-M   'P 1'
#
loop_
_entity.id
_entity.type
_entity.pdbx_description
1 polymer ?
#
loop_
_entity_poly.entity_id
_entity_poly.type
_entity_poly.pdbx_seq_one_letter_code
_entity_poly.pdbx_strand_id
1 'polypeptide(L)'
;MYKKKLIQTCCAAVLAIAPFGLLQAQSAWELQTAIGVFTFVPKVCGMYKEGDFYDIEAHGPGAAPDGEKAYMSFSSTADAIDVDLGVDSLRASSDRTVRSEGPLKVLVNDQKIKIVEIKLVDQDGKVVDMNATLEIDCS
;
A
#
# COMPACT_ATOMS: atom_id res chain seq x y z
N MET A 1 -53.93 3.46 -46.28
CA MET A 1 -54.45 4.09 -45.05
C MET A 1 -54.98 2.99 -44.14
N TYR A 2 -54.43 2.78 -42.95
CA TYR A 2 -55.14 2.49 -41.68
C TYR A 2 -54.08 2.32 -40.56
N LYS A 3 -54.33 2.99 -39.44
CA LYS A 3 -53.45 3.16 -38.27
C LYS A 3 -53.70 2.07 -37.21
N LYS A 4 -52.62 1.74 -36.47
CA LYS A 4 -52.49 1.41 -35.04
C LYS A 4 -53.48 0.41 -34.38
N LYS A 5 -52.91 -0.61 -33.72
CA LYS A 5 -52.96 -0.75 -32.25
C LYS A 5 -51.88 -1.68 -31.70
N LEU A 6 -51.67 -1.54 -30.40
CA LEU A 6 -50.46 -1.74 -29.60
C LEU A 6 -50.59 -3.00 -28.72
N ILE A 7 -49.44 -3.47 -28.21
CA ILE A 7 -49.19 -4.28 -27.01
C ILE A 7 -49.19 -5.80 -27.19
N GLN A 8 -47.98 -6.39 -27.13
CA GLN A 8 -47.70 -7.45 -26.16
C GLN A 8 -46.20 -7.48 -25.85
N THR A 9 -45.85 -6.99 -24.66
CA THR A 9 -44.58 -7.21 -23.98
C THR A 9 -44.39 -8.71 -23.69
N CYS A 10 -43.22 -9.25 -23.97
CA CYS A 10 -42.64 -10.29 -23.14
C CYS A 10 -41.12 -10.12 -23.08
N CYS A 11 -40.64 -9.91 -21.86
CA CYS A 11 -39.26 -9.86 -21.41
C CYS A 11 -38.33 -10.83 -22.13
N ALA A 12 -37.22 -10.31 -22.64
CA ALA A 12 -35.93 -10.98 -22.54
C ALA A 12 -34.86 -9.89 -22.35
N ALA A 13 -34.80 -9.35 -21.13
CA ALA A 13 -33.60 -8.67 -20.68
C ALA A 13 -32.52 -9.74 -20.54
N VAL A 14 -31.74 -9.95 -21.59
CA VAL A 14 -30.47 -10.66 -21.45
C VAL A 14 -29.53 -9.67 -20.75
N LEU A 15 -29.53 -9.73 -19.41
CA LEU A 15 -28.42 -9.21 -18.63
C LEU A 15 -27.17 -9.96 -19.09
N ALA A 16 -26.35 -9.30 -19.90
CA ALA A 16 -24.93 -9.64 -19.93
C ALA A 16 -24.35 -9.14 -18.60
N ILE A 17 -24.50 -9.95 -17.56
CA ILE A 17 -23.70 -9.84 -16.35
C ILE A 17 -22.30 -10.26 -16.79
N ALA A 18 -21.46 -9.29 -17.15
CA ALA A 18 -20.03 -9.56 -17.16
C ALA A 18 -19.74 -10.10 -15.75
N PRO A 19 -19.10 -11.28 -15.60
CA PRO A 19 -18.66 -11.69 -14.29
C PRO A 19 -17.74 -10.57 -13.83
N PHE A 20 -18.17 -9.87 -12.78
CA PHE A 20 -17.27 -9.13 -11.94
C PHE A 20 -16.19 -10.15 -11.60
N GLY A 21 -15.08 -10.09 -12.33
CA GLY A 21 -13.84 -10.66 -11.87
C GLY A 21 -13.70 -10.09 -10.48
N LEU A 22 -13.75 -10.97 -9.49
CA LEU A 22 -13.23 -10.71 -8.18
C LEU A 22 -11.80 -10.23 -8.44
N LEU A 23 -11.60 -8.92 -8.61
CA LEU A 23 -10.37 -8.30 -8.16
C LEU A 23 -10.41 -8.61 -6.67
N GLN A 24 -9.78 -9.72 -6.28
CA GLN A 24 -9.23 -9.78 -4.95
C GLN A 24 -8.43 -8.49 -4.83
N ALA A 25 -8.89 -7.60 -3.96
CA ALA A 25 -8.08 -6.49 -3.52
C ALA A 25 -6.83 -7.15 -2.93
N GLN A 26 -5.78 -7.23 -3.75
CA GLN A 26 -4.48 -7.69 -3.32
C GLN A 26 -4.13 -6.78 -2.14
N SER A 27 -3.76 -7.36 -0.99
CA SER A 27 -3.40 -6.59 0.20
C SER A 27 -2.34 -5.58 -0.22
N ALA A 28 -2.74 -4.32 -0.36
CA ALA A 28 -1.88 -3.24 -0.79
C ALA A 28 -1.48 -2.50 0.47
N TRP A 29 -0.18 -2.38 0.70
CA TRP A 29 0.31 -1.48 1.72
C TRP A 29 0.38 -0.09 1.14
N GLU A 30 -0.02 0.90 1.93
CA GLU A 30 -0.08 2.29 1.49
C GLU A 30 0.76 3.15 2.40
N LEU A 31 1.77 3.82 1.82
CA LEU A 31 2.44 4.94 2.47
C LEU A 31 1.83 6.23 1.91
N GLN A 32 0.99 6.86 2.72
CA GLN A 32 0.34 8.13 2.42
C GLN A 32 1.29 9.27 2.81
N THR A 33 1.57 10.14 1.84
CA THR A 33 2.43 11.31 1.99
C THR A 33 1.75 12.54 1.37
N ALA A 34 2.31 13.72 1.63
CA ALA A 34 1.89 15.00 1.06
C ALA A 34 2.05 15.07 -0.46
N ILE A 35 2.97 14.27 -1.03
CA ILE A 35 3.21 14.21 -2.48
C ILE A 35 2.39 13.13 -3.18
N GLY A 36 1.67 12.30 -2.43
CA GLY A 36 0.82 11.24 -2.95
C GLY A 36 0.94 9.93 -2.17
N VAL A 37 0.36 8.88 -2.73
CA VAL A 37 0.33 7.55 -2.12
C VAL A 37 1.32 6.63 -2.84
N PHE A 38 2.24 6.05 -2.08
CA PHE A 38 3.01 4.90 -2.54
C PHE A 38 2.21 3.63 -2.24
N THR A 39 2.19 2.72 -3.20
CA THR A 39 1.46 1.45 -3.07
C THR A 39 2.44 0.29 -3.18
N PHE A 40 2.38 -0.66 -2.25
CA PHE A 40 3.28 -1.80 -2.22
C PHE A 40 2.51 -3.11 -2.17
N VAL A 41 3.11 -4.14 -2.76
CA VAL A 41 2.63 -5.52 -2.71
C VAL A 41 3.52 -6.30 -1.73
N PRO A 42 2.96 -6.82 -0.62
CA PRO A 42 3.69 -7.65 0.33
C PRO A 42 4.44 -8.77 -0.38
N LYS A 43 5.74 -8.91 -0.10
CA LYS A 43 6.45 -10.18 -0.31
C LYS A 43 6.67 -10.93 0.99
N VAL A 44 6.95 -10.20 2.06
CA VAL A 44 7.13 -10.75 3.41
C VAL A 44 6.50 -9.78 4.38
N CYS A 45 5.64 -10.28 5.26
CA CYS A 45 5.33 -9.63 6.52
C CYS A 45 5.41 -10.67 7.63
N GLY A 46 6.46 -10.58 8.43
CA GLY A 46 6.62 -11.32 9.67
C GLY A 46 6.11 -10.48 10.83
N MET A 47 5.28 -11.06 11.67
CA MET A 47 4.87 -10.49 12.95
C MET A 47 5.07 -11.54 14.03
N TYR A 48 5.92 -11.24 15.01
CA TYR A 48 6.13 -12.06 16.18
C TYR A 48 5.89 -11.23 17.45
N LYS A 49 5.17 -11.80 18.41
CA LYS A 49 4.86 -11.10 19.67
C LYS A 49 5.75 -11.65 20.79
N GLU A 50 6.56 -10.78 21.37
CA GLU A 50 7.38 -11.07 22.55
C GLU A 50 6.94 -10.18 23.72
N GLY A 51 6.14 -10.75 24.63
CA GLY A 51 5.53 -9.98 25.71
C GLY A 51 4.57 -8.92 25.18
N ASP A 52 4.85 -7.66 25.50
CA ASP A 52 4.07 -6.50 25.06
C ASP A 52 4.59 -5.86 23.76
N PHE A 53 5.69 -6.38 23.20
CA PHE A 53 6.31 -5.88 21.98
C PHE A 53 6.01 -6.76 20.77
N TYR A 54 5.90 -6.12 19.60
CA TYR A 54 5.82 -6.81 18.32
C TYR A 54 7.13 -6.61 17.55
N ASP A 55 7.80 -7.71 17.24
CA ASP A 55 8.86 -7.76 16.25
C ASP A 55 8.21 -7.92 14.87
N ILE A 56 8.36 -6.90 14.03
CA ILE A 56 7.67 -6.78 12.75
C ILE A 56 8.69 -6.46 11.68
N GLU A 57 8.70 -7.31 10.66
CA GLU A 57 9.54 -7.16 9.49
C GLU A 57 8.66 -7.26 8.24
N ALA A 58 8.57 -6.18 7.49
CA ALA A 58 7.72 -6.08 6.32
C ALA A 58 8.50 -5.52 5.14
N HIS A 59 8.47 -6.21 4.00
CA HIS A 59 9.12 -5.71 2.80
C HIS A 59 8.46 -6.16 1.50
N GLY A 60 8.51 -5.31 0.48
CA GLY A 60 7.85 -5.59 -0.79
C GLY A 60 8.08 -4.55 -1.88
N PRO A 61 7.99 -4.96 -3.15
CA PRO A 61 7.98 -4.03 -4.28
C PRO A 61 6.69 -3.22 -4.33
N GLY A 62 6.74 -2.09 -5.00
CA GLY A 62 5.63 -1.19 -5.17
C GLY A 62 5.88 -0.13 -6.22
N ALA A 63 5.11 0.95 -6.12
CA ALA A 63 5.24 2.12 -6.97
C ALA A 63 5.06 3.41 -6.17
N ALA A 64 5.83 4.42 -6.56
CA ALA A 64 5.68 5.80 -6.14
C ALA A 64 4.44 6.44 -6.80
N PRO A 65 4.01 7.64 -6.34
CA PRO A 65 2.79 8.30 -6.86
C PRO A 65 2.82 8.59 -8.36
N ASP A 66 4.00 8.75 -8.95
CA ASP A 66 4.21 8.98 -10.39
C ASP A 66 4.32 7.67 -11.21
N GLY A 67 4.22 6.52 -10.55
CA GLY A 67 4.37 5.19 -11.15
C GLY A 67 5.81 4.69 -11.23
N GLU A 68 6.80 5.45 -10.72
CA GLU A 68 8.16 4.95 -10.58
C GLU A 68 8.19 3.71 -9.67
N LYS A 69 8.97 2.70 -10.05
CA LYS A 69 9.15 1.51 -9.22
C LYS A 69 9.72 1.89 -7.86
N ALA A 70 9.24 1.24 -6.81
CA ALA A 70 9.79 1.41 -5.47
C ALA A 70 9.91 0.07 -4.76
N TYR A 71 10.78 0.03 -3.76
CA TYR A 71 10.86 -1.10 -2.83
C TYR A 71 10.81 -0.57 -1.41
N MET A 72 9.90 -1.08 -0.59
CA MET A 72 9.78 -0.69 0.81
C MET A 72 10.31 -1.78 1.74
N SER A 73 10.97 -1.33 2.80
CA SER A 73 11.33 -2.14 3.97
C SER A 73 10.89 -1.41 5.25
N PHE A 74 10.31 -2.16 6.18
CA PHE A 74 9.95 -1.71 7.52
C PHE A 74 10.45 -2.74 8.54
N SER A 75 11.12 -2.26 9.57
CA SER A 75 11.53 -3.04 10.74
C SER A 75 11.13 -2.30 12.01
N SER A 76 10.32 -2.94 12.86
CA SER A 76 9.97 -2.37 14.16
C SER A 76 11.16 -2.41 15.13
N THR A 77 12.07 -3.37 14.96
CA THR A 77 13.27 -3.51 15.79
C THR A 77 14.33 -2.47 15.43
N ALA A 78 14.52 -2.18 14.14
CA ALA A 78 15.40 -1.10 13.69
C ALA A 78 14.76 0.30 13.84
N ASP A 79 13.45 0.36 14.13
CA ASP A 79 12.66 1.59 14.22
C ASP A 79 12.76 2.42 12.93
N ALA A 80 12.66 1.74 11.79
CA ALA A 80 12.97 2.31 10.48
C ALA A 80 12.01 1.86 9.38
N ILE A 81 11.68 2.81 8.49
CA ILE A 81 11.03 2.61 7.20
C ILE A 81 11.96 3.17 6.14
N ASP A 82 12.26 2.38 5.12
CA ASP A 82 13.04 2.79 3.95
C ASP A 82 12.25 2.50 2.68
N VAL A 83 12.27 3.44 1.74
CA VAL A 83 11.69 3.33 0.40
C VAL A 83 12.77 3.66 -0.63
N ASP A 84 13.24 2.63 -1.33
CA ASP A 84 14.20 2.77 -2.43
C ASP A 84 13.46 3.04 -3.73
N LEU A 85 13.81 4.11 -4.44
CA LEU A 85 13.16 4.50 -5.70
C LEU A 85 13.90 3.93 -6.92
N GLY A 86 13.18 3.64 -7.99
CA GLY A 86 13.73 3.08 -9.23
C GLY A 86 14.03 1.58 -9.18
N VAL A 87 13.77 0.91 -8.06
CA VAL A 87 14.06 -0.52 -7.83
C VAL A 87 12.82 -1.26 -7.33
N ASP A 88 12.78 -2.59 -7.48
CA ASP A 88 11.66 -3.46 -7.08
C ASP A 88 12.11 -4.73 -6.34
N SER A 89 13.34 -4.74 -5.80
CA SER A 89 13.86 -5.88 -5.05
C SER A 89 14.88 -5.49 -3.99
N LEU A 90 14.94 -6.26 -2.91
CA LEU A 90 15.88 -6.09 -1.79
C LEU A 90 17.36 -6.11 -2.20
N ARG A 91 17.72 -6.78 -3.30
CA ARG A 91 19.11 -6.90 -3.76
C ARG A 91 19.51 -5.83 -4.77
N ALA A 92 18.57 -5.01 -5.22
CA ALA A 92 18.85 -3.88 -6.09
C ALA A 92 19.27 -2.68 -5.23
N SER A 93 20.22 -1.88 -5.72
CA SER A 93 20.66 -0.66 -5.07
C SER A 93 20.00 0.56 -5.72
N SER A 94 19.60 1.53 -4.93
CA SER A 94 19.16 2.85 -5.39
C SER A 94 20.02 3.94 -4.78
N ASP A 95 20.29 4.99 -5.56
CA ASP A 95 20.90 6.23 -5.07
C ASP A 95 19.84 7.23 -4.57
N ARG A 96 18.55 6.88 -4.66
CA ARG A 96 17.41 7.71 -4.30
C ARG A 96 16.53 6.98 -3.29
N THR A 97 16.55 7.46 -2.06
CA THR A 97 15.83 6.83 -0.96
C THR A 97 14.96 7.85 -0.23
N VAL A 98 13.83 7.38 0.29
CA VAL A 98 13.02 8.11 1.27
C VAL A 98 12.98 7.25 2.52
N ARG A 99 13.35 7.81 3.67
CA ARG A 99 13.46 7.07 4.93
C ARG A 99 12.79 7.80 6.07
N SER A 100 12.33 7.05 7.07
CA SER A 100 11.84 7.62 8.31
C SER A 100 12.98 8.22 9.14
N GLU A 101 12.69 9.31 9.86
CA GLU A 101 13.61 9.89 10.82
C GLU A 101 12.94 10.06 12.20
N GLY A 102 13.58 9.53 13.24
CA GLY A 102 13.07 9.54 14.61
C GLY A 102 12.16 8.34 14.92
N PRO A 103 11.59 8.30 16.13
CA PRO A 103 10.89 7.13 16.62
C PRO A 103 9.55 6.91 15.93
N LEU A 104 9.24 5.66 15.58
CA LEU A 104 7.99 5.29 14.93
C LEU A 104 6.88 4.99 15.95
N LYS A 105 5.69 5.52 15.68
CA LYS A 105 4.47 5.22 16.43
C LYS A 105 3.72 4.06 15.77
N VAL A 106 4.09 2.85 16.14
CA VAL A 106 3.52 1.62 15.59
C VAL A 106 2.27 1.20 16.37
N LEU A 107 1.13 1.12 15.70
CA LEU A 107 -0.15 0.64 16.22
C LEU A 107 -0.47 -0.70 15.57
N VAL A 108 -0.68 -1.73 16.39
CA VAL A 108 -0.96 -3.09 15.92
C VAL A 108 -2.36 -3.50 16.36
N ASN A 109 -3.17 -3.96 15.39
CA ASN A 109 -4.48 -4.55 15.63
C ASN A 109 -4.59 -5.85 14.81
N ASP A 110 -4.43 -6.99 15.49
CA ASP A 110 -4.29 -8.32 14.87
C ASP A 110 -3.16 -8.33 13.82
N GLN A 111 -3.48 -8.60 12.54
CA GLN A 111 -2.54 -8.61 11.42
C GLN A 111 -2.43 -7.27 10.69
N LYS A 112 -3.06 -6.22 11.22
CA LYS A 112 -3.03 -4.87 10.63
C LYS A 112 -2.12 -3.97 11.44
N ILE A 113 -1.19 -3.32 10.75
CA ILE A 113 -0.22 -2.41 11.33
C ILE A 113 -0.48 -1.03 10.75
N LYS A 114 -0.52 -0.03 11.62
CA LYS A 114 -0.61 1.37 11.25
C LYS A 114 0.50 2.15 11.93
N ILE A 115 1.28 2.88 11.15
CA ILE A 115 2.36 3.74 11.63
C ILE A 115 1.99 5.17 11.28
N VAL A 116 1.96 6.05 12.28
CA VAL A 116 1.46 7.42 12.15
C VAL A 116 2.52 8.44 12.49
N GLU A 117 2.30 9.68 12.04
CA GLU A 117 3.17 10.83 12.31
C GLU A 117 4.62 10.58 11.87
N ILE A 118 4.78 9.90 10.72
CA ILE A 118 6.10 9.55 10.21
C ILE A 118 6.72 10.81 9.59
N LYS A 119 7.89 11.20 10.11
CA LYS A 119 8.78 12.15 9.43
C LYS A 119 9.59 11.40 8.39
N LEU A 120 9.43 11.77 7.12
CA LEU A 120 10.17 11.22 6.00
C LEU A 120 11.20 12.23 5.49
N VAL A 121 12.42 11.75 5.23
CA VAL A 121 13.51 12.53 4.63
C VAL A 121 14.06 11.81 3.41
N ASP A 122 14.62 12.56 2.46
CA ASP A 122 15.30 11.99 1.30
C ASP A 122 16.75 11.56 1.62
N GLN A 123 17.50 11.12 0.61
CA GLN A 123 18.89 10.68 0.75
C GLN A 123 19.81 11.78 1.34
N ASP A 124 19.50 13.04 1.09
CA ASP A 124 20.26 14.21 1.53
C ASP A 124 19.79 14.72 2.91
N GLY A 125 18.80 14.07 3.52
CA GLY A 125 18.20 14.45 4.80
C GLY A 125 17.20 15.60 4.69
N LYS A 126 16.78 15.97 3.48
CA LYS A 126 15.75 16.99 3.29
C LYS A 126 14.38 16.38 3.56
N VAL A 127 13.56 17.12 4.29
CA VAL A 127 12.20 16.70 4.64
C VAL A 127 11.35 16.53 3.37
N VAL A 128 10.78 15.33 3.24
CA VAL A 128 9.77 14.95 2.24
C VAL A 128 8.37 15.10 2.82
N ASP A 129 8.18 14.63 4.06
CA ASP A 129 6.92 14.73 4.80
C ASP A 129 7.19 14.79 6.32
N MET A 130 6.32 15.41 7.08
CA MET A 130 6.38 15.49 8.55
C MET A 130 5.28 14.67 9.24
N ASN A 131 4.30 14.17 8.50
CA ASN A 131 3.11 13.52 9.03
C ASN A 131 2.59 12.41 8.10
N ALA A 132 3.50 11.65 7.49
CA ALA A 132 3.13 10.52 6.66
C ALA A 132 2.52 9.39 7.50
N THR A 133 1.74 8.52 6.86
CA THR A 133 1.09 7.37 7.49
C THR A 133 1.33 6.13 6.64
N LEU A 134 1.73 5.03 7.27
CA LEU A 134 1.89 3.73 6.63
C LEU A 134 0.84 2.76 7.18
N GLU A 135 0.09 2.12 6.28
CA GLU A 135 -0.82 1.03 6.60
C GLU A 135 -0.35 -0.25 5.93
N ILE A 136 -0.23 -1.32 6.72
CA ILE A 136 0.24 -2.64 6.30
C ILE A 136 -0.80 -3.67 6.74
N ASP A 137 -1.25 -4.49 5.80
CA ASP A 137 -2.08 -5.66 6.07
C ASP A 137 -1.23 -6.92 5.84
N CYS A 138 -1.06 -7.71 6.89
CA CYS A 138 -0.25 -8.93 6.91
C CYS A 138 -1.09 -10.22 6.89
N SER A 139 -2.37 -10.11 6.51
CA SER A 139 -3.28 -11.25 6.33
C SER A 139 -3.08 -12.03 5.03
#